data_AF-A0A2D9DW54-F1
#
_entry.id   AF-A0A2D9DW54-F1
#
_cell.length_a   1.000
_cell.length_b   1.000
_cell.length_c   1.000
_cell.angle_alpha   90.00
_cell.angle_beta   90.00
_cell.angle_gamma   90.00
#
_symmetry.space_group_name_H-M   'P 1'
#
loop_
_entity.id
_entity.type
_entity.pdbx_description
1 polymer ?
#
loop_
_entity_poly.entity_id
_entity_poly.type
_entity_poly.pdbx_seq_one_letter_code
_entity_poly.pdbx_strand_id
1 'polypeptide(L)'
;MQHLDLQGKASQTLFAQLVGVSQQVIALKVKDGILPRDGTYAEWLALYCDRLRNEAAGRAGEAQNRLTEARIAEAQESTAEKKQRRLKDAKQLLQRADVEVLILELPRITRQQIMTTGELIQEALEAKHGLELTDDDIQEPLRSALGRIADHAGKLAESICGDPE
;
A
#
# COMPACT_ATOMS: atom_id res chain seq x y z
N MET A 1 -47.48 -26.41 32.85
CA MET A 1 -46.58 -25.24 32.91
C MET A 1 -45.79 -25.38 34.21
N GLN A 2 -44.49 -25.68 34.15
CA GLN A 2 -43.68 -25.77 35.37
C GLN A 2 -43.53 -24.35 35.95
N HIS A 3 -43.94 -24.17 37.19
CA HIS A 3 -43.78 -22.91 37.90
C HIS A 3 -42.33 -22.81 38.38
N LEU A 4 -41.53 -21.95 37.75
CA LEU A 4 -40.16 -21.67 38.19
C LEU A 4 -40.20 -20.65 39.34
N ASP A 5 -39.71 -21.04 40.51
CA ASP A 5 -39.51 -20.10 41.61
C ASP A 5 -38.21 -19.32 41.40
N LEU A 6 -38.33 -18.01 41.18
CA LEU A 6 -37.19 -17.12 40.94
C LEU A 6 -36.31 -16.91 42.17
N GLN A 7 -36.86 -17.10 43.37
CA GLN A 7 -36.14 -16.98 44.63
C GLN A 7 -35.49 -18.31 45.05
N GLY A 8 -35.83 -19.40 44.36
CA GLY A 8 -35.21 -20.69 44.55
C GLY A 8 -33.75 -20.72 44.08
N LYS A 9 -32.95 -21.62 44.69
CA LYS A 9 -31.55 -21.86 44.30
C LYS A 9 -31.47 -22.26 42.82
N ALA A 10 -30.59 -21.60 42.08
CA ALA A 10 -30.43 -21.83 40.65
C ALA A 10 -29.77 -23.19 40.37
N SER A 11 -30.34 -23.93 39.42
CA SER A 11 -29.74 -25.12 38.81
C SER A 11 -29.17 -24.74 37.44
N GLN A 12 -27.93 -25.17 37.17
CA GLN A 12 -27.27 -24.92 35.89
C GLN A 12 -28.07 -25.47 34.70
N THR A 13 -28.67 -26.65 34.85
CA THR A 13 -29.46 -27.30 33.79
C THR A 13 -30.75 -26.54 33.51
N LEU A 14 -31.48 -26.17 34.56
CA LEU A 14 -32.77 -25.48 34.42
C LEU A 14 -32.58 -24.03 33.97
N PHE A 15 -31.54 -23.35 34.44
CA PHE A 15 -31.21 -22.00 34.00
C PHE A 15 -30.72 -21.98 32.54
N ALA A 16 -29.95 -22.98 32.11
CA ALA A 16 -29.54 -23.12 30.71
C ALA A 16 -30.74 -23.28 29.77
N GLN A 17 -31.72 -24.08 30.17
CA GLN A 17 -33.00 -24.20 29.46
C GLN A 17 -33.78 -22.88 29.46
N LEU A 18 -33.81 -22.17 30.60
CA LEU A 18 -34.51 -20.90 30.73
C LEU A 18 -33.97 -19.83 29.77
N VAL A 19 -32.64 -19.70 29.66
CA VAL A 19 -32.00 -18.66 28.82
C VAL A 19 -31.64 -19.14 27.41
N GLY A 20 -31.94 -20.39 27.07
CA GLY A 20 -31.77 -20.94 25.72
C GLY A 20 -30.32 -21.21 25.32
N VAL A 21 -29.48 -21.65 26.25
CA VAL A 21 -28.06 -22.01 25.99
C VAL A 21 -27.75 -23.43 26.49
N SER A 22 -26.58 -23.96 26.15
CA SER A 22 -26.15 -25.26 26.68
C SER A 22 -25.80 -25.16 28.17
N GLN A 23 -26.02 -26.24 28.92
CA GLN A 23 -25.64 -26.31 30.33
C GLN A 23 -24.13 -26.12 30.54
N GLN A 24 -23.30 -26.51 29.57
CA GLN A 24 -21.85 -26.28 29.57
C GLN A 24 -21.49 -24.79 29.59
N VAL A 25 -22.24 -23.95 28.87
CA VAL A 25 -22.03 -22.48 28.87
C VAL A 25 -22.34 -21.89 30.25
N ILE A 26 -23.40 -22.36 30.92
CA ILE A 26 -23.73 -21.93 32.28
C ILE A 26 -22.70 -22.44 33.29
N ALA A 27 -22.25 -23.69 33.15
CA ALA A 27 -21.20 -24.27 34.00
C ALA A 27 -19.89 -23.48 33.90
N LEU A 28 -19.51 -23.04 32.69
CA LEU A 28 -18.35 -22.18 32.49
C LEU A 28 -18.53 -20.82 33.19
N LYS A 29 -19.70 -20.19 33.04
CA LYS A 29 -19.99 -18.91 33.72
C LYS A 29 -20.00 -19.06 35.26
N VAL A 30 -20.43 -20.20 35.80
CA VAL A 30 -20.31 -20.46 37.25
C VAL A 30 -18.84 -20.67 37.65
N LYS A 31 -18.07 -21.39 36.84
CA LYS A 31 -16.63 -21.62 37.07
C LYS A 31 -15.83 -20.32 37.07
N ASP A 32 -16.13 -19.43 36.14
CA ASP A 32 -15.44 -18.15 35.95
C ASP A 32 -15.89 -17.08 36.99
N GLY A 33 -16.74 -17.46 37.96
CA GLY A 33 -17.26 -16.54 38.99
C GLY A 33 -18.24 -15.51 38.44
N ILE A 34 -18.69 -15.67 37.19
CA ILE A 34 -19.66 -14.80 36.53
C ILE A 34 -21.04 -14.99 37.15
N LEU A 35 -21.42 -16.24 37.45
CA LEU A 35 -22.65 -16.60 38.16
C LEU A 35 -22.29 -17.21 39.53
N PRO A 36 -22.86 -16.73 40.64
CA PRO A 36 -22.55 -17.22 41.98
C PRO A 36 -23.05 -18.65 42.19
N ARG A 37 -22.23 -19.54 42.79
CA ARG A 37 -22.56 -20.98 42.95
C ARG A 37 -23.83 -21.26 43.74
N ASP A 38 -24.17 -20.40 44.70
CA ASP A 38 -25.35 -20.54 45.57
C ASP A 38 -26.42 -19.48 45.30
N GLY A 39 -26.36 -18.82 44.13
CA GLY A 39 -27.31 -17.78 43.78
C GLY A 39 -28.71 -18.27 43.43
N THR A 40 -29.66 -17.35 43.48
CA THR A 40 -31.05 -17.59 43.04
C THR A 40 -31.19 -17.44 41.53
N TYR A 41 -32.28 -17.96 40.96
CA TYR A 41 -32.59 -17.74 39.53
C TYR A 41 -32.74 -16.26 39.20
N ALA A 42 -33.29 -15.44 40.11
CA ALA A 42 -33.40 -13.99 39.94
C ALA A 42 -32.03 -13.31 39.83
N GLU A 43 -31.10 -13.65 40.73
CA GLU A 43 -29.73 -13.12 40.72
C GLU A 43 -28.97 -13.52 39.46
N TRP A 44 -29.06 -14.80 39.09
CA TRP A 44 -28.42 -15.31 37.88
C TRP A 44 -28.95 -14.63 36.62
N LEU A 45 -30.27 -14.43 36.54
CA LEU A 45 -30.90 -13.75 35.41
C LEU A 45 -30.47 -12.28 35.31
N ALA A 46 -30.45 -11.56 36.43
CA ALA A 46 -30.02 -10.17 36.46
C ALA A 46 -28.57 -10.02 36.00
N LEU A 47 -27.65 -10.82 36.53
CA LEU A 47 -26.23 -10.82 36.15
C LEU A 47 -26.01 -11.24 34.70
N TYR A 48 -26.78 -12.23 34.22
CA TYR A 48 -26.69 -12.70 32.85
C TYR A 48 -27.17 -11.63 31.85
N CYS A 49 -28.31 -11.00 32.13
CA CYS A 49 -28.83 -9.91 31.30
C CYS A 49 -27.92 -8.68 31.33
N ASP A 50 -27.37 -8.31 32.48
CA ASP A 50 -26.47 -7.16 32.58
C ASP A 50 -25.21 -7.36 31.72
N ARG A 51 -24.62 -8.55 31.77
CA ARG A 51 -23.48 -8.89 30.92
C ARG A 51 -23.82 -8.91 29.43
N LEU A 52 -24.98 -9.45 29.05
CA LEU A 52 -25.40 -9.39 27.65
C LEU A 52 -25.55 -7.95 27.15
N ARG A 53 -26.04 -7.03 27.98
CA ARG A 53 -26.12 -5.60 27.64
C ARG A 53 -24.73 -4.99 27.49
N ASN A 54 -23.82 -5.25 28.42
CA ASN A 54 -22.45 -4.73 28.37
C ASN A 54 -21.68 -5.24 27.15
N GLU A 55 -21.79 -6.54 26.84
CA GLU A 55 -21.19 -7.12 25.65
C GLU A 55 -21.82 -6.59 24.35
N ALA A 56 -23.16 -6.42 24.31
CA ALA A 56 -23.83 -5.83 23.16
C ALA A 56 -23.45 -4.36 22.95
N ALA A 57 -23.28 -3.59 24.03
CA ALA A 57 -22.81 -2.20 23.98
C ALA A 57 -21.37 -2.11 23.47
N GLY A 58 -20.47 -3.00 23.92
CA GLY A 58 -19.09 -3.05 23.46
C GLY A 58 -18.95 -3.43 21.98
N ARG A 59 -19.72 -4.41 21.51
CA ARG A 59 -19.71 -4.86 20.10
C ARG A 59 -20.16 -3.78 19.12
N ALA A 60 -21.13 -2.95 19.50
CA ALA A 60 -21.61 -1.85 18.66
C ALA A 60 -20.52 -0.76 18.50
N GLY A 61 -19.81 -0.41 19.57
CA GLY A 61 -18.70 0.55 19.53
C GLY A 61 -17.50 0.04 18.72
N GLU A 62 -17.12 -1.23 18.90
CA GLU A 62 -15.94 -1.81 18.24
C GLU A 62 -16.15 -1.99 16.72
N ALA A 63 -17.36 -2.36 16.28
CA ALA A 63 -17.69 -2.41 14.86
C ALA A 63 -17.67 -1.01 14.22
N GLN A 64 -18.18 0.01 14.92
CA GLN A 64 -18.18 1.39 14.44
C GLN A 64 -16.76 1.99 14.37
N ASN A 65 -15.90 1.67 15.35
CA ASN A 65 -14.50 2.11 15.36
C ASN A 65 -13.73 1.52 14.18
N ARG A 66 -13.85 0.20 13.93
CA ARG A 66 -13.20 -0.44 12.77
C ARG A 66 -13.66 0.14 11.43
N LEU A 67 -14.95 0.44 11.29
CA LEU A 67 -15.48 1.11 10.09
C LEU A 67 -14.91 2.52 9.92
N THR A 68 -14.73 3.24 11.03
CA THR A 68 -14.15 4.59 11.03
C THR A 68 -12.68 4.56 10.64
N GLU A 69 -11.90 3.63 11.21
CA GLU A 69 -10.49 3.41 10.87
C GLU A 69 -10.31 3.07 9.39
N ALA A 70 -11.12 2.15 8.84
CA ALA A 70 -11.08 1.80 7.43
C ALA A 70 -11.36 3.01 6.52
N ARG A 71 -12.35 3.85 6.88
CA ARG A 71 -12.66 5.08 6.13
C ARG A 71 -11.54 6.12 6.21
N ILE A 72 -10.86 6.22 7.36
CA ILE A 72 -9.71 7.12 7.51
C ILE A 72 -8.58 6.67 6.59
N ALA A 73 -8.26 5.37 6.58
CA ALA A 73 -7.23 4.81 5.71
C ALA A 73 -7.57 5.03 4.22
N GLU A 74 -8.81 4.77 3.81
CA GLU A 74 -9.28 5.03 2.44
C GLU A 74 -9.19 6.51 2.08
N ALA A 75 -9.58 7.41 2.99
CA ALA A 75 -9.50 8.85 2.76
C ALA A 75 -8.06 9.35 2.63
N GLN A 76 -7.13 8.78 3.40
CA GLN A 76 -5.70 9.08 3.31
C GLN A 76 -5.15 8.65 1.95
N GLU A 77 -5.45 7.43 1.49
CA GLU A 77 -5.00 6.92 0.19
C GLU A 77 -5.58 7.75 -0.96
N SER A 78 -6.90 8.02 -0.93
CA SER A 78 -7.55 8.88 -1.93
C SER A 78 -6.95 10.30 -1.98
N THR A 79 -6.54 10.83 -0.82
CA THR A 79 -5.88 12.13 -0.75
C THR A 79 -4.48 12.09 -1.36
N ALA A 80 -3.72 11.02 -1.10
CA ALA A 80 -2.40 10.81 -1.70
C ALA A 80 -2.48 10.69 -3.23
N GLU A 81 -3.42 9.89 -3.73
CA GLU A 81 -3.68 9.75 -5.17
C GLU A 81 -4.06 11.10 -5.82
N LYS A 82 -4.99 11.85 -5.22
CA LYS A 82 -5.38 13.18 -5.71
C LYS A 82 -4.19 14.15 -5.72
N LYS A 83 -3.33 14.09 -4.71
CA LYS A 83 -2.12 14.90 -4.64
C LYS A 83 -1.13 14.53 -5.75
N GLN A 84 -0.88 13.24 -5.97
CA GLN A 84 -0.02 12.76 -7.06
C GLN A 84 -0.57 13.20 -8.42
N ARG A 85 -1.88 13.00 -8.67
CA ARG A 85 -2.53 13.45 -9.91
C ARG A 85 -2.40 14.95 -10.11
N ARG A 86 -2.65 15.76 -9.08
CA ARG A 86 -2.48 17.22 -9.16
C ARG A 86 -1.05 17.61 -9.52
N LEU A 87 -0.05 16.96 -8.93
CA LEU A 87 1.36 17.24 -9.24
C LEU A 87 1.73 16.81 -10.67
N LYS A 88 1.19 15.68 -11.14
CA LYS A 88 1.36 15.23 -12.54
C LYS A 88 0.73 16.23 -13.51
N ASP A 89 -0.50 16.65 -13.27
CA ASP A 89 -1.22 17.63 -14.10
C ASP A 89 -0.50 19.00 -14.10
N ALA A 90 0.07 19.40 -12.97
CA ALA A 90 0.91 20.60 -12.84
C ALA A 90 2.32 20.44 -13.43
N LYS A 91 2.66 19.28 -14.02
CA LYS A 91 3.99 18.94 -14.57
C LYS A 91 5.13 19.02 -13.55
N GLN A 92 4.82 18.79 -12.27
CA GLN A 92 5.78 18.76 -11.16
C GLN A 92 6.16 17.34 -10.73
N LEU A 93 5.53 16.33 -11.33
CA LEU A 93 5.77 14.91 -11.06
C LEU A 93 5.86 14.16 -12.39
N LEU A 94 6.90 13.35 -12.55
CA LEU A 94 7.05 12.43 -13.66
C LEU A 94 7.05 11.00 -13.13
N GLN A 95 6.59 10.06 -13.96
CA GLN A 95 6.69 8.64 -13.63
C GLN A 95 8.11 8.17 -13.89
N ARG A 96 8.65 7.34 -12.99
CA ARG A 96 10.01 6.79 -13.09
C ARG A 96 10.26 6.13 -14.45
N ALA A 97 9.34 5.29 -14.91
CA ALA A 97 9.44 4.62 -16.21
C ALA A 97 9.53 5.59 -17.40
N ASP A 98 8.77 6.69 -17.37
CA ASP A 98 8.81 7.70 -18.44
C ASP A 98 10.18 8.42 -18.46
N VAL A 99 10.76 8.68 -17.28
CA VAL A 99 12.07 9.33 -17.14
C VAL A 99 13.20 8.41 -17.62
N GLU A 100 13.13 7.12 -17.29
CA GLU A 100 14.12 6.12 -17.71
C GLU A 100 14.27 6.08 -19.23
N VAL A 101 13.13 5.99 -19.94
CA VAL A 101 13.09 6.01 -21.40
C VAL A 101 13.72 7.28 -21.95
N LEU A 102 13.36 8.45 -21.42
CA LEU A 102 13.89 9.73 -21.88
C LEU A 102 15.42 9.84 -21.68
N ILE A 103 15.93 9.39 -20.53
CA ILE A 103 17.37 9.43 -20.24
C ILE A 103 18.15 8.53 -21.20
N LEU A 104 17.60 7.38 -21.58
CA LEU A 104 18.26 6.43 -22.50
C LEU A 104 18.10 6.83 -23.98
N GLU A 105 17.00 7.48 -24.34
CA GLU A 105 16.70 7.86 -25.72
C GLU A 105 17.47 9.11 -26.17
N LEU A 106 17.67 10.10 -25.27
CA LEU A 106 18.37 11.34 -25.59
C LEU A 106 19.81 11.13 -26.12
N PRO A 107 20.67 10.31 -25.48
CA PRO A 107 22.00 10.00 -25.99
C PRO A 107 21.99 9.34 -27.37
N ARG A 108 20.99 8.50 -27.63
CA ARG A 108 20.85 7.82 -28.92
C ARG A 108 20.55 8.82 -30.04
N ILE A 109 19.58 9.71 -29.85
CA ILE A 109 19.23 10.76 -30.82
C ILE A 109 20.41 11.71 -31.02
N THR A 110 21.06 12.10 -29.91
CA THR A 110 22.22 12.99 -29.94
C THR A 110 23.38 12.38 -30.72
N ARG A 111 23.69 11.10 -30.47
CA ARG A 111 24.73 10.37 -31.20
C ARG A 111 24.43 10.35 -32.69
N GLN A 112 23.20 10.03 -33.08
CA GLN A 112 22.82 9.98 -34.49
C GLN A 112 23.06 11.33 -35.18
N GLN A 113 22.58 12.44 -34.58
CA GLN A 113 22.75 13.74 -35.23
C GLN A 113 24.18 14.25 -35.26
N ILE A 114 24.98 13.98 -34.22
CA ILE A 114 26.38 14.40 -34.21
C ILE A 114 27.18 13.62 -35.27
N MET A 115 26.95 12.30 -35.41
CA MET A 115 27.62 11.50 -36.43
C MET A 115 27.26 11.98 -37.86
N THR A 116 25.97 12.15 -38.15
CA THR A 116 25.52 12.69 -39.45
C THR A 116 26.09 14.08 -39.72
N THR A 117 26.18 14.94 -38.70
CA THR A 117 26.82 16.26 -38.86
C THR A 117 28.31 16.13 -39.13
N GLY A 118 29.00 15.18 -38.48
CA GLY A 118 30.41 14.88 -38.73
C GLY A 118 30.68 14.44 -40.17
N GLU A 119 29.83 13.55 -40.71
CA GLU A 119 29.88 13.11 -42.10
C GLU A 119 29.75 14.30 -43.08
N LEU A 120 28.75 15.15 -42.87
CA LEU A 120 28.54 16.34 -43.70
C LEU A 120 29.70 17.34 -43.64
N ILE A 121 30.32 17.51 -42.47
CA ILE A 121 31.50 18.36 -42.30
C ILE A 121 32.69 17.77 -43.06
N GLN A 122 32.90 16.46 -42.95
CA GLN A 122 33.97 15.76 -43.65
C GLN A 122 33.83 15.94 -45.16
N GLU A 123 32.66 15.62 -45.72
CA GLU A 123 32.37 15.78 -47.15
C GLU A 123 32.62 17.24 -47.62
N ALA A 124 32.19 18.23 -46.84
CA ALA A 124 32.39 19.64 -47.18
C ALA A 124 33.87 20.06 -47.16
N LEU A 125 34.67 19.50 -46.24
CA LEU A 125 36.11 19.78 -46.15
C LEU A 125 36.88 19.13 -47.31
N GLU A 126 36.59 17.87 -47.62
CA GLU A 126 37.19 17.15 -48.74
C GLU A 126 36.89 17.87 -50.06
N ALA A 127 35.62 18.24 -50.30
CA ALA A 127 35.20 18.92 -51.51
C ALA A 127 35.83 20.32 -51.69
N LYS A 128 35.97 21.09 -50.60
CA LYS A 128 36.41 22.49 -50.67
C LYS A 128 37.94 22.64 -50.63
N HIS A 129 38.61 21.75 -49.91
CA HIS A 129 40.05 21.88 -49.62
C HIS A 129 40.90 20.76 -50.21
N GLY A 130 40.30 19.75 -50.86
CA GLY A 130 41.03 18.63 -51.46
C GLY A 130 41.79 17.80 -50.43
N LEU A 131 41.32 17.81 -49.18
CA LEU A 131 41.85 16.97 -48.12
C LEU A 131 41.30 15.55 -48.30
N GLU A 132 42.10 14.52 -48.01
CA GLU A 132 41.61 13.16 -47.78
C GLU A 132 41.53 12.99 -46.26
N LEU A 133 40.31 12.96 -45.73
CA LEU A 133 40.06 12.71 -44.32
C LEU A 133 39.63 11.26 -44.16
N THR A 134 40.15 10.60 -43.14
CA THR A 134 39.81 9.22 -42.81
C THR A 134 38.82 9.17 -41.66
N ASP A 135 38.17 8.01 -41.46
CA ASP A 135 37.25 7.77 -40.34
C ASP A 135 37.91 8.08 -38.98
N ASP A 136 39.22 7.82 -38.86
CA ASP A 136 40.03 8.05 -37.67
C ASP A 136 40.20 9.54 -37.34
N ASP A 137 40.11 10.43 -38.34
CA ASP A 137 40.36 11.87 -38.15
C ASP A 137 39.19 12.60 -37.49
N ILE A 138 37.96 12.13 -37.71
CA ILE A 138 36.73 12.83 -37.30
C ILE A 138 35.77 11.88 -36.59
N GLN A 139 35.41 10.78 -37.23
CA GLN A 139 34.31 9.94 -36.77
C GLN A 139 34.67 9.10 -35.54
N GLU A 140 35.90 8.57 -35.46
CA GLU A 140 36.36 7.79 -34.32
C GLU A 140 36.44 8.64 -33.02
N PRO A 141 37.05 9.85 -33.02
CA PRO A 141 37.01 10.76 -31.87
C PRO A 141 35.58 11.12 -31.44
N LEU A 142 34.67 11.37 -32.39
CA LEU A 142 33.26 11.66 -32.11
C LEU A 142 32.57 10.45 -31.47
N ARG A 143 32.78 9.24 -32.00
CA ARG A 143 32.26 7.99 -31.41
C ARG A 143 32.74 7.79 -29.98
N SER A 144 34.03 8.01 -29.72
CA SER A 144 34.64 7.89 -28.39
C SER A 144 34.07 8.90 -27.39
N ALA A 145 33.87 10.15 -27.81
CA ALA A 145 33.24 11.18 -26.97
C ALA A 145 31.76 10.86 -26.68
N LEU A 146 31.01 10.46 -27.71
CA LEU A 146 29.60 10.10 -27.60
C LEU A 146 29.37 8.83 -26.77
N GLY A 147 30.29 7.86 -26.83
CA GLY A 147 30.28 6.66 -25.99
C GLY A 147 30.32 7.02 -24.51
N ARG A 148 31.21 7.94 -24.11
CA ARG A 148 31.28 8.42 -22.72
C ARG A 148 29.99 9.10 -22.26
N ILE A 149 29.33 9.87 -23.13
CA ILE A 149 28.03 10.48 -22.83
C ILE A 149 26.97 9.42 -22.59
N ALA A 150 26.93 8.37 -23.44
CA ALA A 150 26.00 7.26 -23.28
C ALA A 150 26.24 6.51 -21.95
N ASP A 151 27.50 6.26 -21.58
CA ASP A 151 27.84 5.61 -20.31
C ASP A 151 27.39 6.42 -19.09
N HIS A 152 27.56 7.75 -19.13
CA HIS A 152 27.08 8.63 -18.07
C HIS A 152 25.55 8.66 -17.98
N ALA A 153 24.86 8.65 -19.12
CA ALA A 153 23.40 8.57 -19.15
C ALA A 153 22.89 7.23 -18.60
N GLY A 154 23.57 6.11 -18.90
CA GLY A 154 23.26 4.80 -18.32
C GLY A 154 23.38 4.81 -16.79
N LYS A 155 24.49 5.32 -16.25
CA LYS A 155 24.68 5.45 -14.80
C LYS A 155 23.64 6.35 -14.14
N LEU A 156 23.23 7.43 -14.81
CA LEU A 156 22.18 8.32 -14.33
C LEU A 156 20.81 7.60 -14.31
N ALA A 157 20.51 6.83 -15.37
CA ALA A 157 19.30 6.02 -15.43
C ALA A 157 19.28 4.99 -14.28
N GLU A 158 20.38 4.29 -14.03
CA GLU A 158 20.52 3.37 -12.88
C GLU A 158 20.36 4.07 -11.53
N SER A 159 20.90 5.29 -11.35
CA SER A 159 20.76 6.02 -10.09
C SER A 159 19.33 6.50 -9.82
N ILE A 160 18.59 6.88 -10.86
CA ILE A 160 17.21 7.38 -10.74
C ILE A 160 16.21 6.23 -10.72
N CYS A 161 16.53 5.15 -11.45
CA CYS A 161 15.65 4.02 -11.71
C CYS A 161 16.14 2.72 -11.08
N GLY A 162 17.11 2.77 -10.17
CA GLY A 162 17.52 1.65 -9.34
C GLY A 162 16.51 1.39 -8.23
N ASP A 163 16.46 0.15 -7.74
CA ASP A 163 15.63 -0.17 -6.59
C ASP A 163 16.21 0.49 -5.32
N PRO A 164 15.36 1.04 -4.44
CA PRO A 164 15.83 1.58 -3.18
C PRO A 164 16.39 0.45 -2.32
N GLU A 165 17.63 0.59 -1.84
CA GLU A 165 18.21 -0.24 -0.78
C GLU A 165 17.37 -0.19 0.51
#